data_AF-A0AAD2KL36-F1
#
_entry.id   AF-A0AAD2KL36-F1
#
_cell.length_a   1.000
_cell.length_b   1.000
_cell.length_c   1.000
_cell.angle_alpha   90.00
_cell.angle_beta   90.00
_cell.angle_gamma   90.00
#
_symmetry.space_group_name_H-M   'P 1'
#
loop_
_entity.id
_entity.type
_entity.pdbx_description
1 polymer ?
#
loop_
_entity_poly.entity_id
_entity_poly.type
_entity_poly.pdbx_seq_one_letter_code
_entity_poly.pdbx_strand_id
1 'polypeptide(L)'
;MLVVLLALTRLHGGAFGQSEQPVELVGTLAASGLPAYDGEYSEFDAVQIPASWAQAEAPAVAVAAATAQPAQEGEVVADAAPPLRAPSKESLGLADLGKSVDVIINEQSVSFRISNELLFPSGQATLSPTGLDVIKRLAAILNKNEYQVSVEGHSDPVPIQTRQFASNWELSSSRATSVLRELVRDGVSAQRLRAVGYAETRPIESNDTPAGRAANRRVELIMDIAPSQKTAQGATPGAAAAAPAPAAKS
;
A
#
# COMPACT_ATOMS: atom_id res chain seq x y z
N MET A 1 47.46 -28.17 -23.97
CA MET A 1 46.39 -28.73 -24.83
C MET A 1 45.44 -27.58 -25.19
N LEU A 2 45.34 -27.25 -26.50
CA LEU A 2 44.38 -26.37 -27.23
C LEU A 2 44.05 -24.98 -26.60
N VAL A 3 44.43 -23.78 -27.12
CA VAL A 3 44.23 -23.10 -28.44
C VAL A 3 42.73 -23.01 -28.82
N VAL A 4 42.02 -21.91 -29.15
CA VAL A 4 42.05 -20.42 -29.04
C VAL A 4 40.91 -19.89 -29.99
N LEU A 5 40.45 -18.63 -29.81
CA LEU A 5 39.80 -17.68 -30.79
C LEU A 5 38.25 -17.71 -31.09
N LEU A 6 37.52 -16.77 -30.45
CA LEU A 6 36.88 -15.53 -31.00
C LEU A 6 36.18 -15.55 -32.39
N ALA A 7 34.93 -15.05 -32.45
CA ALA A 7 34.44 -14.16 -33.52
C ALA A 7 33.14 -13.40 -33.12
N LEU A 8 33.12 -12.11 -33.50
CA LEU A 8 32.10 -11.08 -33.30
C LEU A 8 30.95 -11.16 -34.30
N THR A 9 29.79 -10.62 -33.93
CA THR A 9 28.89 -9.94 -34.87
C THR A 9 28.15 -8.79 -34.21
N ARG A 10 28.56 -7.55 -34.54
CA ARG A 10 27.70 -6.36 -34.50
C ARG A 10 26.88 -6.32 -35.79
N LEU A 11 25.60 -5.95 -35.70
CA LEU A 11 24.90 -4.98 -36.57
C LEU A 11 23.39 -5.16 -36.38
N HIS A 12 22.73 -4.17 -35.80
CA HIS A 12 21.59 -3.44 -36.37
C HIS A 12 21.35 -2.21 -35.48
N GLY A 13 21.56 -1.03 -36.06
CA GLY A 13 21.23 0.26 -35.45
C GLY A 13 19.76 0.59 -35.69
N GLY A 14 19.10 1.12 -34.66
CA GLY A 14 17.82 1.82 -34.73
C GLY A 14 17.94 3.06 -33.84
N ALA A 15 17.82 4.22 -34.45
CA ALA A 15 18.01 5.52 -33.85
C ALA A 15 16.93 5.83 -32.80
N PHE A 16 17.35 6.31 -31.62
CA PHE A 16 16.49 7.05 -30.70
C PHE A 16 17.11 8.43 -30.45
N GLY A 17 16.25 9.44 -30.56
CA GLY A 17 16.60 10.85 -30.60
C GLY A 17 17.24 11.36 -29.33
N GLN A 18 18.18 12.27 -29.52
CA GLN A 18 18.84 13.05 -28.48
C GLN A 18 17.84 14.02 -27.84
N SER A 19 17.40 13.71 -26.63
CA SER A 19 17.05 14.71 -25.61
C SER A 19 17.14 14.07 -24.21
N GLU A 20 18.31 13.55 -23.86
CA GLU A 20 18.64 13.28 -22.46
C GLU A 20 19.22 14.58 -21.86
N GLN A 21 18.39 15.31 -21.13
CA GLN A 21 18.91 16.25 -20.14
C GLN A 21 19.63 15.41 -19.08
N PRO A 22 20.90 15.69 -18.75
CA PRO A 22 21.57 14.95 -17.68
C PRO A 22 20.83 15.23 -16.37
N VAL A 23 20.32 14.18 -15.74
CA VAL A 23 19.82 14.25 -14.37
C VAL A 23 21.02 14.61 -13.49
N GLU A 24 21.02 15.81 -12.92
CA GLU A 24 22.08 16.26 -12.04
C GLU A 24 22.03 15.40 -10.76
N LEU A 25 23.05 14.55 -10.62
CA LEU A 25 23.20 13.65 -9.49
C LEU A 25 23.59 14.47 -8.24
N VAL A 26 22.60 14.98 -7.51
CA VAL A 26 22.82 15.68 -6.23
C VAL A 26 23.11 14.64 -5.16
N GLY A 27 24.38 14.22 -5.08
CA GLY A 27 24.91 13.34 -4.04
C GLY A 27 25.98 12.39 -4.56
N THR A 28 27.24 12.81 -4.51
CA THR A 28 28.37 11.90 -4.77
C THR A 28 28.59 11.02 -3.55
N LEU A 29 28.13 9.77 -3.59
CA LEU A 29 28.79 8.72 -2.79
C LEU A 29 30.20 8.51 -3.37
N ALA A 30 31.18 8.39 -2.48
CA ALA A 30 32.61 8.44 -2.73
C ALA A 30 33.08 7.67 -3.99
N ALA A 31 33.95 8.31 -4.76
CA ALA A 31 34.59 7.80 -5.98
C ALA A 31 35.63 6.68 -5.75
N SER A 32 35.51 5.94 -4.65
CA SER A 32 36.36 4.82 -4.30
C SER A 32 35.42 3.67 -3.95
N GLY A 33 35.42 2.64 -4.79
CA GLY A 33 34.48 1.52 -4.73
C GLY A 33 34.33 0.94 -3.33
N LEU A 34 33.15 0.37 -3.07
CA LEU A 34 32.86 -0.31 -1.81
C LEU A 34 33.95 -1.38 -1.53
N PRO A 35 34.52 -1.43 -0.31
CA PRO A 35 35.51 -2.45 0.04
C PRO A 35 34.92 -3.85 -0.15
N ALA A 36 35.77 -4.80 -0.53
CA ALA A 36 35.37 -6.21 -0.62
C ALA A 36 34.99 -6.72 0.77
N TYR A 37 33.83 -7.37 0.87
CA TYR A 37 33.28 -7.92 2.10
C TYR A 37 34.13 -9.09 2.60
N ASP A 38 34.75 -8.96 3.77
CA ASP A 38 35.70 -9.92 4.37
C ASP A 38 35.10 -10.80 5.48
N GLY A 39 33.80 -10.68 5.76
CA GLY A 39 33.06 -11.64 6.59
C GLY A 39 33.21 -11.45 8.11
N GLU A 40 33.93 -10.42 8.56
CA GLU A 40 33.91 -9.99 9.95
C GLU A 40 33.02 -8.74 10.09
N TYR A 41 32.08 -8.76 11.04
CA TYR A 41 31.34 -7.56 11.44
C TYR A 41 32.29 -6.65 12.19
N SER A 42 33.21 -6.00 11.48
CA SER A 42 33.90 -4.83 12.01
C SER A 42 32.85 -3.78 12.27
N GLU A 43 32.79 -3.33 13.52
CA GLU A 43 31.91 -2.29 14.02
C GLU A 43 31.85 -1.16 12.99
N PHE A 44 30.69 -1.00 12.34
CA PHE A 44 30.44 0.21 11.58
C PHE A 44 30.62 1.36 12.56
N ASP A 45 31.63 2.20 12.34
CA ASP A 45 31.74 3.50 13.00
C ASP A 45 30.35 4.13 12.93
N ALA A 46 29.72 4.27 14.09
CA ALA A 46 28.31 4.59 14.18
C ALA A 46 28.06 5.82 13.33
N VAL A 47 27.27 5.67 12.25
CA VAL A 47 26.82 6.79 11.43
C VAL A 47 26.21 7.78 12.41
N GLN A 48 26.91 8.90 12.64
CA GLN A 48 26.47 9.92 13.56
C GLN A 48 25.19 10.51 12.99
N ILE A 49 24.05 10.09 13.53
CA ILE A 49 22.76 10.69 13.22
C ILE A 49 22.87 12.16 13.67
N PRO A 50 22.80 13.14 12.75
CA PRO A 50 22.92 14.54 13.13
C PRO A 50 21.81 14.88 14.12
N ALA A 51 22.15 15.60 15.20
CA ALA A 51 21.22 15.91 16.28
C ALA A 51 19.94 16.62 15.80
N SER A 52 20.00 17.31 14.66
CA SER A 52 18.86 17.94 13.98
C SER A 52 17.77 16.97 13.54
N TRP A 53 18.06 15.67 13.43
CA TRP A 53 17.04 14.64 13.13
C TRP A 53 16.35 14.11 14.39
N ALA A 54 16.88 14.40 15.58
CA ALA A 54 16.26 14.02 16.86
C ALA A 54 15.17 15.02 17.30
N GLN A 55 15.11 16.23 16.72
CA GLN A 55 13.99 17.14 16.90
C GLN A 55 12.99 16.98 15.75
N ALA A 56 11.93 16.20 15.97
CA ALA A 56 10.69 16.43 15.25
C ALA A 56 10.11 17.75 15.75
N GLU A 57 10.29 18.85 15.02
CA GLU A 57 9.43 20.02 15.20
C GLU A 57 8.01 19.60 14.84
N ALA A 58 7.19 19.35 15.86
CA ALA A 58 5.77 19.16 15.69
C ALA A 58 5.19 20.41 15.02
N PRO A 59 4.43 20.30 13.92
CA PRO A 59 3.74 21.46 13.39
C PRO A 59 2.81 22.01 14.46
N ALA A 60 2.94 23.30 14.76
CA ALA A 60 2.11 24.01 15.73
C ALA A 60 0.66 24.03 15.25
N VAL A 61 -0.13 23.03 15.64
CA VAL A 61 -1.58 23.06 15.47
C VAL A 61 -2.14 23.91 16.61
N ALA A 62 -2.41 25.18 16.30
CA ALA A 62 -3.16 26.07 17.18
C ALA A 62 -4.56 25.48 17.40
N VAL A 63 -4.83 25.06 18.64
CA VAL A 63 -6.17 24.65 19.06
C VAL A 63 -6.99 25.92 19.28
N ALA A 64 -7.62 26.42 18.21
CA ALA A 64 -8.64 27.45 18.31
C ALA A 64 -9.91 26.81 18.88
N ALA A 65 -10.17 27.09 20.17
CA ALA A 65 -11.42 26.76 20.83
C ALA A 65 -12.57 27.54 20.14
N ALA A 66 -13.36 26.83 19.33
CA ALA A 66 -14.59 27.37 18.78
C ALA A 66 -15.69 27.28 19.84
N THR A 67 -15.98 28.43 20.44
CA THR A 67 -17.15 28.73 21.26
C THR A 67 -18.45 28.33 20.55
N ALA A 68 -19.31 27.60 21.25
CA ALA A 68 -20.66 27.29 20.83
C ALA A 68 -21.53 28.56 20.82
N GLN A 69 -22.25 28.81 19.72
CA GLN A 69 -23.38 29.74 19.64
C GLN A 69 -24.61 28.99 19.13
N PRO A 70 -25.81 29.23 19.70
CA PRO A 70 -27.01 28.46 19.39
C PRO A 70 -27.83 29.01 18.23
N ALA A 71 -28.51 28.08 17.57
CA ALA A 71 -29.78 28.13 16.83
C ALA A 71 -29.87 28.94 15.52
N GLN A 72 -30.32 28.25 14.46
CA GLN A 72 -31.56 28.63 13.75
C GLN A 72 -32.17 27.41 13.05
N GLU A 73 -33.37 27.03 13.50
CA GLU A 73 -34.25 26.06 12.87
C GLU A 73 -34.73 26.63 11.53
N GLY A 74 -34.33 25.99 10.44
CA GLY A 74 -34.84 26.22 9.10
C GLY A 74 -35.17 24.88 8.49
N GLU A 75 -36.48 24.58 8.44
CA GLU A 75 -37.05 23.39 7.85
C GLU A 75 -36.73 23.34 6.34
N VAL A 76 -35.77 22.49 5.96
CA VAL A 76 -35.63 22.01 4.59
C VAL A 76 -36.00 20.54 4.57
N VAL A 77 -37.22 20.28 4.11
CA VAL A 77 -37.68 18.94 3.76
C VAL A 77 -36.87 18.48 2.55
N ALA A 78 -35.70 17.90 2.81
CA ALA A 78 -34.92 17.20 1.82
C ALA A 78 -35.45 15.77 1.72
N ASP A 79 -36.04 15.49 0.58
CA ASP A 79 -36.47 14.18 0.08
C ASP A 79 -35.55 13.06 0.56
N ALA A 80 -36.11 12.12 1.30
CA ALA A 80 -35.38 11.03 1.94
C ALA A 80 -34.79 10.12 0.87
N ALA A 81 -33.50 10.32 0.57
CA ALA A 81 -32.70 9.28 -0.05
C ALA A 81 -32.86 8.01 0.80
N PRO A 82 -33.28 6.87 0.21
CA PRO A 82 -33.50 5.66 0.99
C PRO A 82 -32.20 5.31 1.73
N PRO A 83 -32.27 4.89 3.01
CA PRO A 83 -31.08 4.57 3.78
C PRO A 83 -30.28 3.53 3.02
N LEU A 84 -29.00 3.83 2.75
CA LEU A 84 -28.05 2.88 2.20
C LEU A 84 -27.96 1.72 3.21
N ARG A 85 -28.74 0.67 2.97
CA ARG A 85 -28.61 -0.59 3.69
C ARG A 85 -27.20 -1.07 3.46
N ALA A 86 -26.43 -1.21 4.54
CA ALA A 86 -25.17 -1.93 4.51
C ALA A 86 -25.42 -3.27 3.78
N PRO A 87 -24.65 -3.60 2.74
CA PRO A 87 -24.88 -4.85 2.01
C PRO A 87 -24.70 -6.01 2.99
N SER A 88 -25.75 -6.82 3.16
CA SER A 88 -25.72 -7.95 4.08
C SER A 88 -24.70 -8.99 3.61
N LYS A 89 -24.23 -9.85 4.54
CA LYS A 89 -23.24 -10.90 4.25
C LYS A 89 -23.66 -11.79 3.06
N GLU A 90 -24.97 -11.98 2.90
CA GLU A 90 -25.60 -12.73 1.80
C GLU A 90 -25.53 -11.98 0.46
N SER A 91 -25.74 -10.66 0.46
CA SER A 91 -25.72 -9.84 -0.77
C SER A 91 -24.32 -9.74 -1.41
N LEU A 92 -23.27 -9.90 -0.60
CA LEU A 92 -21.88 -9.90 -1.06
C LEU A 92 -21.39 -11.27 -1.53
N GLY A 93 -22.21 -12.33 -1.40
CA GLY A 93 -21.82 -13.70 -1.76
C GLY A 93 -20.77 -14.31 -0.82
N LEU A 94 -20.73 -13.87 0.43
CA LEU A 94 -19.71 -14.26 1.42
C LEU A 94 -19.99 -15.62 2.08
N ALA A 95 -21.12 -16.26 1.76
CA ALA A 95 -21.47 -17.59 2.27
C ALA A 95 -20.40 -18.66 1.96
N ASP A 96 -19.61 -18.44 0.91
CA ASP A 96 -18.60 -19.38 0.41
C ASP A 96 -17.18 -19.17 0.99
N LEU A 97 -16.96 -18.12 1.79
CA LEU A 97 -15.66 -17.89 2.46
C LEU A 97 -15.43 -18.80 3.67
N GLY A 98 -16.46 -19.56 4.09
CA GLY A 98 -16.42 -20.46 5.23
C GLY A 98 -16.17 -19.73 6.56
N LYS A 99 -15.81 -20.48 7.60
CA LYS A 99 -15.43 -19.92 8.93
C LYS A 99 -14.00 -19.36 8.95
N SER A 100 -13.36 -19.26 7.79
CA SER A 100 -11.93 -18.96 7.64
C SER A 100 -11.64 -17.46 7.52
N VAL A 101 -12.67 -16.66 7.22
CA VAL A 101 -12.56 -15.21 7.07
C VAL A 101 -13.59 -14.55 7.99
N ASP A 102 -13.12 -13.69 8.89
CA ASP A 102 -14.01 -12.84 9.67
C ASP A 102 -14.33 -11.57 8.88
N VAL A 103 -15.60 -11.19 8.83
CA VAL A 103 -16.10 -10.06 8.03
C VAL A 103 -16.78 -9.05 8.92
N ILE A 104 -16.22 -7.85 8.91
CA ILE A 104 -16.68 -6.71 9.70
C ILE A 104 -17.14 -5.63 8.74
N ILE A 105 -18.36 -5.15 8.94
CA ILE A 105 -18.98 -4.14 8.07
C ILE A 105 -19.21 -2.91 8.93
N ASN A 106 -18.63 -1.80 8.49
CA ASN A 106 -18.84 -0.47 9.05
C ASN A 106 -19.58 0.40 8.02
N GLU A 107 -19.96 1.63 8.40
CA GLU A 107 -20.69 2.55 7.52
C GLU A 107 -19.94 2.91 6.23
N GLN A 108 -18.60 2.93 6.29
CA GLN A 108 -17.73 3.40 5.20
C GLN A 108 -16.76 2.34 4.68
N SER A 109 -16.70 1.16 5.29
CA SER A 109 -15.72 0.13 4.93
C SER A 109 -16.21 -1.29 5.19
N VAL A 110 -15.75 -2.24 4.38
CA VAL A 110 -15.86 -3.68 4.67
C VAL A 110 -14.47 -4.25 4.90
N SER A 111 -14.26 -4.88 6.06
CA SER A 111 -12.97 -5.48 6.44
C SER A 111 -13.07 -7.01 6.45
N PHE A 112 -12.10 -7.67 5.79
CA PHE A 112 -11.95 -9.12 5.76
C PHE A 112 -10.68 -9.50 6.53
N ARG A 113 -10.83 -10.16 7.68
CA ARG A 113 -9.71 -10.60 8.52
C ARG A 113 -9.45 -12.08 8.33
N ILE A 114 -8.18 -12.42 8.12
CA ILE A 114 -7.75 -13.78 7.84
C ILE A 114 -6.50 -14.09 8.67
N SER A 115 -6.50 -15.23 9.36
CA SER A 115 -5.34 -15.66 10.15
C SER A 115 -4.13 -15.95 9.25
N ASN A 116 -2.95 -15.56 9.74
CA ASN A 116 -1.69 -15.81 9.04
C ASN A 116 -1.40 -17.31 8.91
N GLU A 117 -1.78 -18.14 9.89
CA GLU A 117 -1.58 -19.60 9.86
C GLU A 117 -2.35 -20.28 8.73
N LEU A 118 -3.49 -19.72 8.35
CA LEU A 118 -4.25 -20.20 7.21
C LEU A 118 -3.59 -19.77 5.89
N LEU A 119 -3.17 -18.50 5.81
CA LEU A 119 -2.61 -17.93 4.58
C LEU A 119 -1.19 -18.38 4.29
N PHE A 120 -0.36 -18.57 5.31
CA PHE A 120 1.08 -18.76 5.16
C PHE A 120 1.61 -19.85 6.09
N PRO A 121 2.60 -20.62 5.64
CA PRO A 121 3.44 -21.37 6.55
C PRO A 121 4.16 -20.46 7.55
N SER A 122 4.58 -21.01 8.69
CA SER A 122 5.30 -20.27 9.72
C SER A 122 6.57 -19.60 9.18
N GLY A 123 6.78 -18.34 9.52
CA GLY A 123 7.95 -17.55 9.10
C GLY A 123 8.03 -17.22 7.61
N GLN A 124 7.01 -17.55 6.81
CA GLN A 124 7.02 -17.34 5.36
C GLN A 124 6.00 -16.27 4.94
N ALA A 125 6.24 -15.70 3.75
CA ALA A 125 5.34 -14.78 3.07
C ALA A 125 4.72 -15.37 1.78
N THR A 126 5.14 -16.58 1.38
CA THR A 126 4.52 -17.29 0.25
C THR A 126 3.20 -17.92 0.70
N LEU A 127 2.12 -17.66 -0.06
CA LEU A 127 0.80 -18.20 0.24
C LEU A 127 0.80 -19.73 0.22
N SER A 128 0.14 -20.34 1.19
CA SER A 128 -0.16 -21.77 1.22
C SER A 128 -1.20 -22.10 0.13
N PRO A 129 -1.35 -23.38 -0.28
CA PRO A 129 -2.42 -23.78 -1.20
C PRO A 129 -3.82 -23.37 -0.70
N THR A 130 -4.07 -23.55 0.60
CA THR A 130 -5.33 -23.12 1.23
C THR A 130 -5.49 -21.60 1.21
N GLY A 131 -4.40 -20.86 1.43
CA GLY A 131 -4.37 -19.41 1.33
C GLY A 131 -4.73 -18.93 -0.07
N LEU A 132 -4.15 -19.54 -1.11
CA LEU A 132 -4.47 -19.25 -2.51
C LEU A 132 -5.97 -19.42 -2.80
N ASP A 133 -6.58 -20.51 -2.33
CA ASP A 133 -8.02 -20.73 -2.53
C ASP A 133 -8.89 -19.65 -1.85
N VAL A 134 -8.48 -19.18 -0.67
CA VAL A 134 -9.18 -18.09 0.04
C VAL A 134 -9.03 -16.76 -0.71
N ILE A 135 -7.81 -16.41 -1.14
CA ILE A 135 -7.58 -15.17 -1.88
C ILE A 135 -8.34 -15.17 -3.21
N LYS A 136 -8.41 -16.32 -3.90
CA LYS A 136 -9.19 -16.45 -5.14
C LYS A 136 -10.68 -16.19 -4.96
N ARG A 137 -11.27 -16.70 -3.87
CA ARG A 137 -12.67 -16.41 -3.52
C ARG A 137 -12.87 -14.92 -3.21
N LEU A 138 -11.94 -14.29 -2.49
CA LEU A 138 -11.99 -12.86 -2.22
C LEU A 138 -11.86 -12.04 -3.50
N ALA A 139 -10.94 -12.37 -4.40
CA ALA A 139 -10.79 -11.70 -5.70
C ALA A 139 -12.11 -11.70 -6.49
N ALA A 140 -12.83 -12.83 -6.52
CA ALA A 140 -14.13 -12.92 -7.17
C ALA A 140 -15.20 -11.98 -6.56
N ILE A 141 -15.11 -11.65 -5.28
CA ILE A 141 -15.98 -10.67 -4.62
C ILE A 141 -15.53 -9.24 -4.94
N LEU A 142 -14.22 -8.97 -4.85
CA LEU A 142 -13.65 -7.65 -5.12
C LEU A 142 -13.87 -7.21 -6.58
N ASN A 143 -13.88 -8.15 -7.53
CA ASN A 143 -14.13 -7.90 -8.95
C ASN A 143 -15.58 -7.52 -9.28
N LYS A 144 -16.51 -7.55 -8.31
CA LYS A 144 -17.91 -7.13 -8.50
C LYS A 144 -18.12 -5.62 -8.34
N ASN A 145 -17.10 -4.89 -7.91
CA ASN A 145 -17.14 -3.46 -7.64
C ASN A 145 -15.79 -2.83 -8.00
N GLU A 146 -15.70 -1.49 -7.94
CA GLU A 146 -14.49 -0.72 -8.24
C GLU A 146 -13.90 0.00 -7.01
N TYR A 147 -14.26 -0.42 -5.79
CA TYR A 147 -13.80 0.22 -4.55
C TYR A 147 -12.30 0.01 -4.32
N GLN A 148 -11.69 0.98 -3.64
CA GLN A 148 -10.29 0.92 -3.20
C GLN A 148 -10.14 -0.11 -2.09
N VAL A 149 -9.02 -0.85 -2.08
CA VAL A 149 -8.74 -1.91 -1.12
C VAL A 149 -7.33 -1.76 -0.53
N SER A 150 -7.26 -1.69 0.80
CA SER A 150 -6.03 -1.82 1.58
C SER A 150 -5.79 -3.27 1.93
N VAL A 151 -4.59 -3.80 1.70
CA VAL A 151 -4.15 -5.09 2.20
C VAL A 151 -3.15 -4.84 3.32
N GLU A 152 -3.51 -5.19 4.55
CA GLU A 152 -2.78 -4.83 5.76
C GLU A 152 -2.22 -6.07 6.44
N GLY A 153 -0.90 -6.13 6.59
CA GLY A 153 -0.20 -7.22 7.27
C GLY A 153 0.09 -6.89 8.73
N HIS A 154 -0.21 -7.83 9.64
CA HIS A 154 0.01 -7.69 11.07
C HIS A 154 0.76 -8.90 11.65
N SER A 155 1.48 -8.68 12.75
CA SER A 155 2.16 -9.70 13.54
C SER A 155 1.78 -9.61 15.02
N ASP A 156 2.21 -10.61 15.79
CA ASP A 156 2.31 -10.48 17.25
C ASP A 156 3.68 -9.87 17.62
N PRO A 157 3.94 -9.53 18.88
CA PRO A 157 5.18 -8.86 19.28
C PRO A 157 6.35 -9.83 19.44
N VAL A 158 6.21 -11.12 19.09
CA VAL A 158 7.32 -12.06 19.14
C VAL A 158 8.29 -11.68 18.02
N PRO A 159 9.54 -11.30 18.31
CA PRO A 159 10.46 -10.87 17.27
C PRO A 159 10.77 -12.03 16.33
N ILE A 160 10.82 -11.73 15.03
CA ILE A 160 11.37 -12.64 14.02
C ILE A 160 12.70 -12.10 13.52
N GLN A 161 13.66 -13.01 13.35
CA GLN A 161 14.91 -12.71 12.66
C GLN A 161 15.32 -13.94 11.86
N THR A 162 15.19 -13.84 10.54
CA THR A 162 15.55 -14.90 9.59
C THR A 162 16.44 -14.34 8.50
N ARG A 163 17.03 -15.19 7.66
CA ARG A 163 17.79 -14.72 6.50
C ARG A 163 16.94 -13.91 5.51
N GLN A 164 15.63 -14.14 5.48
CA GLN A 164 14.71 -13.50 4.54
C GLN A 164 14.06 -12.25 5.13
N PHE A 165 13.77 -12.24 6.42
CA PHE A 165 13.07 -11.16 7.11
C PHE A 165 13.86 -10.77 8.36
N ALA A 166 14.33 -9.53 8.39
CA ALA A 166 15.12 -8.99 9.49
C ALA A 166 14.27 -8.70 10.74
N SER A 167 12.99 -8.34 10.54
CA SER A 167 12.03 -8.06 11.61
C SER A 167 10.58 -8.36 11.18
N ASN A 168 9.64 -8.10 12.09
CA ASN A 168 8.21 -8.18 11.82
C ASN A 168 7.74 -7.15 10.78
N TRP A 169 8.47 -6.04 10.61
CA TRP A 169 8.18 -5.04 9.58
C TRP A 169 8.31 -5.62 8.18
N GLU A 170 9.43 -6.29 7.89
CA GLU A 170 9.66 -6.91 6.58
C GLU A 170 8.70 -8.08 6.35
N LEU A 171 8.45 -8.91 7.38
CA LEU A 171 7.54 -10.04 7.24
C LEU A 171 6.10 -9.59 6.97
N SER A 172 5.58 -8.67 7.76
CA SER A 172 4.20 -8.19 7.61
C SER A 172 3.97 -7.48 6.29
N SER A 173 4.91 -6.62 5.88
CA SER A 173 4.88 -5.94 4.57
C SER A 173 4.93 -6.96 3.42
N SER A 174 5.83 -7.94 3.50
CA SER A 174 5.97 -8.96 2.46
C SER A 174 4.73 -9.85 2.32
N ARG A 175 4.07 -10.17 3.44
CA ARG A 175 2.79 -10.92 3.44
C ARG A 175 1.68 -10.11 2.77
N ALA A 176 1.55 -8.83 3.12
CA ALA A 176 0.58 -7.93 2.50
C ALA A 176 0.81 -7.83 0.98
N THR A 177 2.05 -7.64 0.55
CA THR A 177 2.40 -7.60 -0.89
C THR A 177 2.13 -8.94 -1.59
N SER A 178 2.36 -10.07 -0.92
CA SER A 178 2.09 -11.40 -1.51
C SER A 178 0.61 -11.63 -1.76
N VAL A 179 -0.25 -11.23 -0.83
CA VAL A 179 -1.72 -11.24 -1.02
C VAL A 179 -2.13 -10.29 -2.13
N LEU A 180 -1.62 -9.05 -2.15
CA LEU A 180 -1.91 -8.09 -3.22
C LEU A 180 -1.55 -8.65 -4.60
N ARG A 181 -0.36 -9.23 -4.75
CA ARG A 181 0.09 -9.82 -6.00
C ARG A 181 -0.82 -10.96 -6.47
N GLU A 182 -1.30 -11.77 -5.53
CA GLU A 182 -2.24 -12.84 -5.83
C GLU A 182 -3.60 -12.29 -6.26
N LEU A 183 -4.13 -11.25 -5.59
CA LEU A 183 -5.36 -10.57 -6.02
C LEU A 183 -5.23 -10.00 -7.45
N VAL A 184 -4.09 -9.40 -7.79
CA VAL A 184 -3.82 -8.93 -9.15
C VAL A 184 -3.78 -10.09 -10.15
N ARG A 185 -3.17 -11.22 -9.77
CA ARG A 185 -3.14 -12.43 -10.59
C ARG A 185 -4.55 -12.96 -10.88
N ASP A 186 -5.45 -12.84 -9.90
CA ASP A 186 -6.86 -13.23 -10.00
C ASP A 186 -7.77 -12.13 -10.60
N GLY A 187 -7.18 -11.07 -11.17
CA GLY A 187 -7.87 -10.09 -12.01
C GLY A 187 -8.32 -8.81 -11.31
N VAL A 188 -7.99 -8.61 -10.04
CA VAL A 188 -8.27 -7.34 -9.35
C VAL A 188 -7.34 -6.25 -9.87
N SER A 189 -7.91 -5.11 -10.26
CA SER A 189 -7.15 -3.96 -10.78
C SER A 189 -6.11 -3.45 -9.78
N ALA A 190 -4.84 -3.42 -10.18
CA ALA A 190 -3.74 -2.99 -9.32
C ALA A 190 -3.88 -1.53 -8.86
N GLN A 191 -4.53 -0.69 -9.66
CA GLN A 191 -4.78 0.73 -9.35
C GLN A 191 -5.74 0.94 -8.17
N ARG A 192 -6.44 -0.13 -7.76
CA ARG A 192 -7.35 -0.13 -6.62
C ARG A 192 -6.72 -0.71 -5.35
N LEU A 193 -5.50 -1.23 -5.45
CA LEU A 193 -4.87 -1.99 -4.37
C LEU A 193 -3.69 -1.22 -3.79
N ARG A 194 -3.59 -1.23 -2.47
CA ARG A 194 -2.38 -0.85 -1.72
C ARG A 194 -2.04 -1.93 -0.72
N ALA A 195 -0.75 -2.13 -0.43
CA ALA A 195 -0.27 -3.04 0.61
C ALA A 195 0.46 -2.27 1.69
N VAL A 196 0.18 -2.56 2.96
CA VAL A 196 0.77 -1.89 4.12
C VAL A 196 1.16 -2.95 5.15
N GLY A 197 2.37 -2.86 5.70
CA GLY A 197 2.81 -3.68 6.84
C GLY A 197 2.78 -2.86 8.13
N TYR A 198 2.10 -3.35 9.16
CA TYR A 198 2.02 -2.69 10.46
C TYR A 198 2.81 -3.40 11.56
N ALA A 199 3.43 -4.55 11.28
CA ALA A 199 4.07 -5.38 12.30
C ALA A 199 3.11 -5.59 13.50
N GLU A 200 3.61 -5.48 14.73
CA GLU A 200 2.85 -5.59 15.98
C GLU A 200 2.14 -4.30 16.43
N THR A 201 2.25 -3.20 15.69
CA THR A 201 1.83 -1.86 16.17
C THR A 201 0.32 -1.65 16.28
N ARG A 202 -0.48 -2.56 15.71
CA ARG A 202 -1.95 -2.50 15.71
C ARG A 202 -2.56 -3.83 16.20
N PRO A 203 -2.39 -4.17 17.49
CA PRO A 203 -3.01 -5.36 18.07
C PRO A 203 -4.53 -5.15 18.15
N ILE A 204 -5.28 -6.20 17.87
CA ILE A 204 -6.75 -6.26 18.05
C ILE A 204 -7.13 -6.99 19.34
N GLU A 205 -6.21 -7.78 19.89
CA GLU A 205 -6.37 -8.53 21.14
C GLU A 205 -5.13 -8.41 22.02
N SER A 206 -5.24 -8.77 23.30
CA SER A 206 -4.10 -8.75 24.23
C SER A 206 -2.97 -9.68 23.76
N ASN A 207 -1.74 -9.17 23.82
CA ASN A 207 -0.53 -9.94 23.52
C ASN A 207 -0.09 -10.89 24.66
N ASP A 208 -0.73 -10.79 25.83
CA ASP A 208 -0.38 -11.60 27.00
C ASP A 208 -0.83 -13.05 26.84
N THR A 209 -1.91 -13.27 26.08
CA THR A 209 -2.48 -14.61 25.88
C THR A 209 -2.05 -15.21 24.54
N PRO A 210 -1.83 -16.54 24.46
CA PRO A 210 -1.57 -17.20 23.18
C PRO A 210 -2.68 -17.00 22.15
N ALA A 211 -3.94 -16.96 22.61
CA ALA A 211 -5.10 -16.73 21.76
C ALA A 211 -5.10 -15.31 21.17
N GLY A 212 -4.85 -14.29 21.99
CA GLY A 212 -4.79 -12.91 21.51
C GLY A 212 -3.61 -12.66 20.56
N ARG A 213 -2.44 -13.27 20.82
CA ARG A 213 -1.32 -13.25 19.85
C ARG A 213 -1.71 -13.90 18.52
N ALA A 214 -2.44 -15.02 18.54
CA ALA A 214 -2.93 -15.65 17.31
C ALA A 214 -3.90 -14.75 16.53
N ALA A 215 -4.79 -14.03 17.23
CA ALA A 215 -5.67 -13.05 16.58
C ALA A 215 -4.89 -11.87 15.97
N ASN A 216 -3.79 -11.44 16.60
CA ASN A 216 -2.95 -10.35 16.10
C ASN A 216 -2.14 -10.75 14.84
N ARG A 217 -1.81 -12.03 14.67
CA ARG A 217 -1.17 -12.57 13.46
C ARG A 217 -2.20 -12.74 12.33
N ARG A 218 -2.49 -11.65 11.62
CA ARG A 218 -3.50 -11.64 10.55
C ARG A 218 -3.07 -10.82 9.33
N VAL A 219 -3.77 -11.06 8.23
CA VAL A 219 -3.91 -10.10 7.12
C VAL A 219 -5.35 -9.58 7.11
N GLU A 220 -5.49 -8.28 6.94
CA GLU A 220 -6.78 -7.58 6.88
C GLU A 220 -6.93 -6.88 5.53
N LEU A 221 -8.01 -7.17 4.80
CA LEU A 221 -8.35 -6.47 3.56
C LEU A 221 -9.47 -5.49 3.86
N ILE A 222 -9.23 -4.20 3.65
CA ILE A 222 -10.20 -3.13 3.94
C ILE A 222 -10.65 -2.53 2.62
N MET A 223 -11.92 -2.76 2.26
CA MET A 223 -12.57 -2.17 1.09
C MET A 223 -13.27 -0.87 1.51
N ASP A 224 -12.86 0.25 0.92
CA ASP A 224 -13.40 1.58 1.19
C ASP A 224 -14.69 1.79 0.36
N ILE A 225 -15.87 1.73 1.00
CA ILE A 225 -17.20 1.86 0.36
C ILE A 225 -17.80 3.26 0.52
N ALA A 226 -17.05 4.21 1.06
CA ALA A 226 -17.49 5.60 1.14
C ALA A 226 -17.84 6.12 -0.27
N PRO A 227 -18.98 6.85 -0.43
CA PRO A 227 -19.37 7.38 -1.72
C PRO A 227 -18.25 8.26 -2.24
N SER A 228 -17.64 7.82 -3.34
CA SER A 228 -16.54 8.54 -3.98
C SER A 228 -17.07 9.92 -4.35
N GLN A 229 -16.54 10.97 -3.72
CA GLN A 229 -16.66 12.34 -4.22
C GLN A 229 -15.97 12.33 -5.58
N LYS A 230 -16.74 12.02 -6.62
CA LYS A 230 -16.31 11.97 -8.00
C LYS A 230 -15.65 13.31 -8.28
N THR A 231 -14.33 13.30 -8.43
CA THR A 231 -13.49 14.44 -8.76
C THR A 231 -14.14 15.22 -9.90
N ALA A 232 -14.69 16.39 -9.59
CA ALA A 232 -15.01 17.43 -10.55
C ALA A 232 -13.69 18.06 -11.06
N GLN A 233 -12.81 17.25 -11.66
CA GLN A 233 -11.74 17.74 -12.53
C GLN A 233 -12.14 17.39 -13.96
N GLY A 234 -13.08 18.18 -14.46
CA GLY A 234 -13.66 18.06 -15.79
C GLY A 234 -14.35 19.35 -16.19
N ALA A 235 -13.70 20.50 -15.94
CA ALA A 235 -14.08 21.78 -16.49
C ALA A 235 -12.82 22.64 -16.62
N THR A 236 -12.11 22.49 -17.73
CA THR A 236 -11.34 23.60 -18.29
C THR A 236 -12.33 24.52 -19.00
N PRO A 237 -12.44 25.78 -18.60
CA PRO A 237 -12.60 26.83 -19.60
C PRO A 237 -11.63 27.97 -19.29
N GLY A 238 -10.71 28.25 -20.22
CA GLY A 238 -9.72 29.31 -20.02
C GLY A 238 -8.87 29.55 -21.25
N ALA A 239 -9.53 29.85 -22.37
CA ALA A 239 -8.88 30.47 -23.50
C ALA A 239 -8.27 31.82 -23.09
N ALA A 240 -6.95 31.94 -23.19
CA ALA A 240 -6.25 33.22 -23.28
C ALA A 240 -4.97 33.02 -24.11
N ALA A 241 -5.14 32.75 -25.40
CA ALA A 241 -4.07 32.91 -26.38
C ALA A 241 -3.92 34.41 -26.65
N ALA A 242 -2.86 35.00 -26.11
CA ALA A 242 -2.44 36.36 -26.40
C ALA A 242 -1.26 36.33 -27.39
N ALA A 243 -1.44 37.03 -28.52
CA ALA A 243 -0.43 37.62 -29.41
C ALA A 243 0.45 36.65 -30.24
N PRO A 244 0.89 37.01 -31.48
CA PRO A 244 1.32 38.36 -31.87
C PRO A 244 0.76 38.93 -33.19
N ALA A 245 0.71 40.28 -33.22
CA ALA A 245 0.63 41.09 -34.44
C ALA A 245 1.97 41.04 -35.22
N PRO A 246 1.94 41.18 -36.55
CA PRO A 246 2.45 42.45 -37.09
C PRO A 246 1.77 42.98 -38.38
N ALA A 247 2.00 44.29 -38.58
CA ALA A 247 2.17 45.02 -39.85
C ALA A 247 0.98 45.46 -40.72
N ALA A 248 0.77 46.79 -40.75
CA ALA A 248 0.41 47.68 -41.88
C ALA A 248 0.12 49.08 -41.28
N LYS A 249 0.59 50.27 -41.71
CA LYS A 249 1.31 50.81 -42.88
C LYS A 249 1.88 52.19 -42.49
N SER A 250 3.03 52.58 -43.02
CA SER A 250 3.30 53.84 -43.75
C SER A 250 4.73 53.82 -44.28
#